data_AF-A0A6B3M4Q4-F1
#
_entry.id   AF-A0A6B3M4Q4-F1
#
_cell.length_a   1.000
_cell.length_b   1.000
_cell.length_c   1.000
_cell.angle_alpha   90.00
_cell.angle_beta   90.00
_cell.angle_gamma   90.00
#
_symmetry.space_group_name_H-M   'P 1'
#
loop_
_entity.id
_entity.type
_entity.pdbx_description
1 polymer ?
#
loop_
_entity_poly.entity_id
_entity_poly.type
_entity_poly.pdbx_seq_one_letter_code
_entity_poly.pdbx_strand_id
1 'polypeptide(L)' 'MLVYETKLKGNQHQYERLNEAIRTGLFIRNSCLRFWEDGNAKSRYDLYKYVTRLAKDTDFPWAKKLNSQAR' A
#
# COMPACT_ATOMS: atom_id res chain seq x y z
N MET A 1 -33.41 5.06 0.68
CA MET A 1 -32.14 4.32 0.51
C MET A 1 -31.99 3.41 1.72
N LEU A 2 -31.97 2.09 1.52
CA LEU A 2 -31.72 1.14 2.61
C LEU A 2 -30.21 0.92 2.70
N VAL A 3 -29.62 1.25 3.85
CA VAL A 3 -28.20 1.01 4.13
C VAL A 3 -28.12 -0.09 5.19
N TYR A 4 -27.47 -1.19 4.84
CA TYR A 4 -27.18 -2.27 5.78
C TYR A 4 -25.76 -2.11 6.27
N GLU A 5 -25.61 -1.79 7.55
CA GLU A 5 -24.32 -1.73 8.23
C GLU A 5 -24.14 -2.97 9.10
N THR A 6 -22.97 -3.60 8.99
CA THR A 6 -22.57 -4.71 9.84
C THR A 6 -21.12 -4.53 10.26
N LYS A 7 -20.80 -4.98 11.46
CA LYS A 7 -19.41 -5.03 11.92
C LYS A 7 -18.76 -6.29 11.37
N LEU A 8 -17.55 -6.14 10.82
CA LEU A 8 -16.72 -7.28 10.46
C LEU A 8 -16.51 -8.14 11.71
N LYS A 9 -16.84 -9.44 11.63
CA LYS A 9 -16.58 -10.42 12.68
C LYS A 9 -15.65 -11.48 12.12
N GLY A 10 -14.43 -11.54 12.64
CA GLY A 10 -13.45 -12.56 12.32
C GLY A 10 -12.85 -13.16 13.59
N ASN A 11 -12.14 -14.27 13.41
CA ASN A 11 -11.23 -14.78 14.43
C ASN A 11 -9.92 -13.97 14.45
N GLN A 12 -9.08 -14.20 15.45
CA GLN A 12 -7.83 -13.47 15.63
C GLN A 12 -6.91 -13.55 14.40
N HIS A 13 -6.76 -14.74 13.82
CA HIS A 13 -5.94 -14.96 12.63
C HIS A 13 -6.43 -14.14 11.42
N GLN A 14 -7.75 -14.06 11.20
CA GLN A 14 -8.32 -13.26 10.13
C GLN A 14 -8.04 -11.77 10.31
N TYR A 15 -8.13 -11.23 11.53
CA TYR A 15 -7.78 -9.84 11.80
C TYR A 15 -6.29 -9.57 11.61
N GLU A 16 -5.42 -10.51 11.94
CA GLU A 16 -3.98 -10.38 11.70
C GLU A 16 -3.67 -10.30 10.21
N ARG A 17 -4.29 -11.16 9.39
CA ARG A 17 -4.18 -11.11 7.92
C ARG A 17 -4.70 -9.79 7.35
N LEU A 18 -5.81 -9.27 7.89
CA LEU A 18 -6.34 -7.96 7.50
C LEU A 18 -5.34 -6.84 7.85
N ASN A 19 -4.77 -6.86 9.05
CA ASN A 19 -3.79 -5.87 9.50
C ASN A 19 -2.54 -5.89 8.62
N GLU A 20 -2.06 -7.07 8.22
CA GLU A 20 -0.94 -7.22 7.30
C GLU A 20 -1.24 -6.57 5.93
N ALA A 21 -2.43 -6.83 5.38
CA ALA A 21 -2.88 -6.22 4.12
C ALA A 21 -3.02 -4.68 4.22
N ILE A 22 -3.58 -4.17 5.31
CA ILE A 22 -3.72 -2.73 5.56
C ILE A 22 -2.34 -2.08 5.66
N ARG A 23 -1.42 -2.66 6.45
CA ARG A 23 -0.04 -2.16 6.58
C ARG A 23 0.69 -2.13 5.24
N THR A 24 0.46 -3.13 4.41
CA THR A 24 1.03 -3.24 3.07
C THR A 24 0.57 -2.08 2.16
N GLY A 25 -0.73 -1.81 2.10
CA GLY A 25 -1.27 -0.69 1.33
C GLY A 25 -0.85 0.68 1.89
N LEU A 26 -0.85 0.82 3.22
CA LEU A 26 -0.41 2.04 3.90
C LEU A 26 1.07 2.33 3.64
N PHE A 27 1.93 1.32 3.59
CA PHE A 27 3.35 1.48 3.28
C PHE A 27 3.52 2.13 1.90
N ILE A 28 2.98 1.54 0.83
CA ILE A 28 3.12 2.09 -0.52
C ILE A 28 2.55 3.50 -0.62
N ARG A 29 1.35 3.73 -0.07
CA ARG A 29 0.70 5.05 -0.06
C ARG A 29 1.54 6.08 0.66
N ASN A 30 1.99 5.79 1.88
CA ASN A 30 2.75 6.74 2.68
C ASN A 30 4.12 7.00 2.08
N SER A 31 4.79 6.00 1.52
CA SER A 31 6.04 6.20 0.78
C SER A 31 5.84 7.14 -0.41
N CYS A 32 4.76 6.99 -1.19
CA CYS A 32 4.44 7.91 -2.29
C CYS A 32 4.15 9.33 -1.81
N LEU A 33 3.37 9.47 -0.72
CA LEU A 33 3.06 10.76 -0.12
C LEU A 33 4.33 11.47 0.34
N ARG A 34 5.21 10.78 1.08
CA ARG A 34 6.49 11.35 1.52
C ARG A 34 7.36 11.76 0.33
N PHE A 35 7.48 10.89 -0.68
CA PHE A 35 8.25 11.20 -1.88
C PHE A 35 7.74 12.44 -2.62
N TRP A 36 6.42 12.66 -2.62
CA TRP A 36 5.79 13.86 -3.18
C TRP A 36 6.01 15.10 -2.30
N GLU A 37 5.80 14.99 -0.99
CA GLU A 37 6.03 16.07 -0.02
C GLU A 37 7.48 16.57 -0.05
N ASP A 38 8.43 15.66 -0.27
CA ASP A 38 9.85 15.98 -0.44
C ASP A 38 10.17 16.65 -1.80
N GLY A 39 9.17 16.85 -2.66
CA GLY A 39 9.30 17.52 -3.96
C GLY A 39 9.85 16.64 -5.09
N ASN A 40 10.00 15.34 -4.88
CA ASN A 40 10.61 14.42 -5.86
C ASN A 40 9.64 13.96 -6.96
N ALA A 41 8.34 14.16 -6.79
CA ALA A 41 7.32 13.85 -7.78
C ALA A 41 6.60 15.13 -8.23
N LYS A 42 6.47 15.34 -9.54
CA LYS A 42 5.70 16.45 -10.14
C LYS A 42 4.43 15.95 -10.83
N SER A 43 4.37 14.65 -11.11
CA SER A 43 3.28 14.00 -11.80
C SER A 43 3.01 12.60 -11.25
N ARG A 44 1.86 12.02 -11.61
CA ARG A 44 1.53 10.62 -11.29
C ARG A 44 2.54 9.62 -11.87
N TYR A 45 3.17 9.96 -12.99
CA TYR A 45 4.15 9.08 -13.63
C TYR A 45 5.44 8.94 -12.81
N ASP A 46 5.83 10.00 -12.10
CA ASP A 46 6.97 9.96 -11.18
C ASP A 46 6.71 9.00 -10.01
N LEU A 47 5.47 8.96 -9.51
CA LEU A 47 5.05 8.01 -8.49
C LEU A 47 5.08 6.57 -8.99
N TYR A 48 4.60 6.28 -10.21
CA TYR A 48 4.68 4.92 -10.78
C TYR A 48 6.13 4.42 -10.92
N LYS A 49 7.04 5.30 -11.34
CA LYS A 49 8.48 5.01 -11.36
C LYS A 49 9.02 4.74 -9.97
N TYR A 50 8.63 5.58 -9.01
CA TYR A 50 9.05 5.44 -7.61
C TYR A 50 8.59 4.11 -7.01
N VAL A 51 7.35 3.70 -7.21
CA VAL A 51 6.87 2.41 -6.69
C VAL A 51 7.55 1.22 -7.39
N THR A 52 7.92 1.36 -8.67
CA THR A 52 8.76 0.36 -9.34
C THR A 52 10.16 0.27 -8.72
N ARG A 53 10.72 1.39 -8.25
CA ARG A 53 11.99 1.41 -7.50
C ARG A 53 11.84 0.76 -6.14
N LEU A 54 10.77 1.06 -5.39
CA LEU A 54 10.46 0.41 -4.12
C LEU A 54 10.35 -1.12 -4.26
N ALA A 55 9.76 -1.60 -5.35
CA ALA A 55 9.70 -3.04 -5.64
C ALA A 55 11.08 -3.70 -5.86
N LYS A 56 12.11 -2.91 -6.19
CA LYS A 56 13.49 -3.39 -6.38
C LYS A 56 14.37 -3.17 -5.16
N ASP A 57 13.84 -2.51 -4.13
CA ASP A 57 14.57 -2.19 -2.91
C ASP A 57 14.87 -3.48 -2.11
N THR A 58 16.12 -3.61 -1.68
CA THR A 58 16.59 -4.76 -0.88
C THR A 58 16.06 -4.73 0.54
N ASP A 59 15.70 -3.55 1.06
CA ASP A 59 15.15 -3.39 2.41
C ASP A 59 13.70 -3.88 2.50
N PHE A 60 12.99 -3.89 1.35
CA PHE A 60 11.59 -4.29 1.25
C PHE A 60 11.39 -5.40 0.20
N PRO A 61 12.02 -6.58 0.36
CA PRO A 61 11.98 -7.64 -0.63
C PRO A 61 10.57 -8.22 -0.85
N TRP A 62 9.63 -7.91 0.04
CA TRP A 62 8.22 -8.27 -0.09
C TRP A 62 7.47 -7.36 -1.07
N ALA A 63 7.91 -6.11 -1.30
CA ALA A 63 7.23 -5.16 -2.19
C ALA A 63 7.23 -5.65 -3.66
N LYS A 64 8.24 -6.43 -4.05
CA LYS A 64 8.30 -7.09 -5.37
C LYS A 64 7.22 -8.15 -5.58
N LYS A 65 6.67 -8.71 -4.49
CA LYS A 65 5.61 -9.74 -4.54
C LYS A 65 4.22 -9.15 -4.81
N LEU A 66 4.06 -7.84 -4.64
CA LEU A 66 2.83 -7.14 -5.00
C LEU A 66 2.64 -7.15 -6.52
N ASN A 67 1.39 -7.15 -6.98
CA ASN A 67 1.11 -6.91 -8.40
C ASN A 67 1.22 -5.42 -8.74
N SER A 68 1.15 -5.06 -10.02
CA SER A 68 1.29 -3.67 -10.48
C SER A 68 0.12 -2.75 -10.12
N GLN A 69 -1.02 -3.29 -9.67
CA GLN A 69 -2.17 -2.48 -9.23
C GLN A 69 -2.21 -2.30 -7.71
N ALA A 70 -1.58 -3.22 -6.97
CA ALA A 70 -1.36 -3.14 -5.53
C ALA A 70 -0.16 -2.24 -5.17
N ARG A 71 0.61 -1.85 -6.19
CA ARG A 71 1.72 -0.90 -6.16
C ARG A 71 1.28 0.39 -6.82
#